data_AF-A0A364XX41-F1
#
_entry.id   AF-A0A364XX41-F1
#
_cell.length_a   1.000
_cell.length_b   1.000
_cell.length_c   1.000
_cell.angle_alpha   90.00
_cell.angle_beta   90.00
_cell.angle_gamma   90.00
#
_symmetry.space_group_name_H-M   'P 1'
#
loop_
_entity.id
_entity.type
_entity.pdbx_description
1 polymer ?
#
loop_
_entity_poly.entity_id
_entity_poly.type
_entity_poly.pdbx_seq_one_letter_code
_entity_poly.pdbx_strand_id
1 'polypeptide(L)'
;MSMNPFEILLQLLGLAPQLVVAGACIFYLAKKGATPEGILLTIASVVSLILHAITAVVIPYLMTNGTMDATSIGEFYSRLSFVYIIIGAAHAVGFILLILQALKAPRQQNTF
;
A
#
# COMPACT_ATOMS: atom_id res chain seq x y z
N MET A 1 -17.50 5.57 -22.45
CA MET A 1 -16.68 4.53 -23.11
C MET A 1 -16.75 3.29 -22.22
N SER A 2 -17.37 2.20 -22.65
CA SER A 2 -17.51 1.00 -21.80
C SER A 2 -16.16 0.30 -21.66
N MET A 3 -15.69 0.08 -20.43
CA MET A 3 -14.47 -0.69 -20.20
C MET A 3 -14.70 -2.14 -20.61
N ASN A 4 -13.78 -2.69 -21.41
CA ASN A 4 -13.83 -4.08 -21.82
C ASN A 4 -13.51 -4.98 -20.60
N PRO A 5 -14.09 -6.19 -20.51
CA PRO A 5 -13.85 -7.10 -19.39
C PRO A 5 -12.37 -7.45 -19.19
N PHE A 6 -11.56 -7.40 -20.26
CA PHE A 6 -10.12 -7.58 -20.21
C PHE A 6 -9.37 -6.47 -19.43
N GLU A 7 -9.78 -5.22 -19.58
CA GLU A 7 -9.21 -4.07 -18.85
C GLU A 7 -9.52 -4.15 -17.35
N ILE A 8 -10.75 -4.58 -17.02
CA ILE A 8 -11.18 -4.80 -15.64
C ILE A 8 -10.34 -5.93 -14.99
N LEU A 9 -10.08 -7.01 -15.73
CA LEU A 9 -9.22 -8.11 -15.29
C LEU A 9 -7.79 -7.64 -15.02
N LEU A 10 -7.21 -6.83 -15.92
CA LEU A 10 -5.87 -6.26 -15.76
C LEU A 10 -5.78 -5.32 -14.55
N GLN A 11 -6.79 -4.49 -14.31
CA GLN A 11 -6.84 -3.62 -13.13
C GLN A 11 -6.93 -4.43 -11.82
N LEU A 12 -7.75 -5.48 -11.80
CA LEU A 12 -7.85 -6.40 -10.66
C LEU A 12 -6.53 -7.14 -10.39
N LEU A 13 -5.87 -7.60 -11.46
CA LEU A 13 -4.57 -8.26 -11.35
C LEU A 13 -3.50 -7.28 -10.83
N GLY A 14 -3.59 -6.01 -11.21
CA GLY A 14 -2.75 -4.93 -10.68
C GLY A 14 -2.91 -4.69 -9.18
N LEU A 15 -4.07 -4.98 -8.59
CA LEU A 15 -4.32 -4.87 -7.13
C LEU A 15 -3.80 -6.07 -6.32
N ALA A 16 -3.67 -7.24 -6.95
CA ALA A 16 -3.26 -8.47 -6.27
C ALA A 16 -1.96 -8.32 -5.43
N PRO A 17 -0.86 -7.71 -5.94
CA PRO A 17 0.34 -7.55 -5.13
C PRO A 17 0.14 -6.64 -3.91
N GLN A 18 -0.57 -5.52 -4.02
CA GLN A 18 -0.86 -4.68 -2.84
C GLN A 18 -1.74 -5.41 -1.83
N LEU A 19 -2.71 -6.22 -2.28
CA LEU A 19 -3.55 -7.03 -1.39
C LEU A 19 -2.74 -8.07 -0.62
N VAL A 20 -1.80 -8.74 -1.29
CA VAL A 20 -0.91 -9.72 -0.65
C VAL A 20 -0.02 -9.04 0.39
N VAL A 21 0.57 -7.89 0.06
CA VAL A 21 1.43 -7.13 0.98
C VAL A 21 0.63 -6.64 2.19
N ALA A 22 -0.55 -6.05 1.98
CA ALA A 22 -1.40 -5.60 3.07
C ALA A 22 -1.86 -6.77 3.96
N GLY A 23 -2.26 -7.89 3.34
CA GLY A 23 -2.60 -9.11 4.07
C GLY A 23 -1.45 -9.64 4.91
N ALA A 24 -0.23 -9.65 4.37
CA ALA A 24 0.97 -10.08 5.09
C ALA A 24 1.30 -9.16 6.27
N CYS A 25 1.20 -7.83 6.10
CA CYS A 25 1.43 -6.87 7.18
C CYS A 25 0.39 -6.99 8.31
N ILE A 26 -0.89 -7.12 7.95
CA ILE A 26 -1.98 -7.35 8.92
C ILE A 26 -1.78 -8.66 9.65
N PHE A 27 -1.43 -9.73 8.94
CA PHE A 27 -1.14 -11.03 9.54
C PHE A 27 0.07 -10.98 10.49
N TYR A 28 1.13 -10.26 10.11
CA TYR A 28 2.27 -10.02 10.98
C TYR A 28 1.85 -9.32 12.28
N LEU A 29 1.08 -8.24 12.18
CA LEU A 29 0.57 -7.49 13.33
C LEU A 29 -0.31 -8.37 14.23
N ALA A 30 -1.19 -9.19 13.64
CA ALA A 30 -2.05 -10.11 14.39
C ALA A 30 -1.23 -11.17 15.15
N LYS A 31 -0.13 -11.67 14.56
CA LYS A 31 0.69 -12.74 15.14
C LYS A 31 1.72 -12.24 16.15
N LYS A 32 2.37 -11.10 15.87
CA LYS A 32 3.44 -10.53 16.71
C LYS A 32 2.94 -9.47 17.69
N GLY A 33 1.67 -9.07 17.58
CA GLY A 33 1.08 -8.01 18.38
C GLY A 33 1.46 -6.62 17.89
N ALA A 34 1.03 -5.62 18.65
CA ALA A 34 1.19 -4.18 18.38
C ALA A 34 2.66 -3.71 18.56
N THR A 35 3.54 -4.20 17.71
CA THR A 35 4.94 -3.76 17.61
C THR A 35 5.04 -2.49 16.75
N PRO A 36 5.97 -1.57 17.05
CA PRO A 36 6.08 -0.30 16.33
C PRO A 36 6.32 -0.50 14.82
N GLU A 37 7.14 -1.48 14.44
CA GLU A 37 7.37 -1.83 13.03
C GLU A 37 6.15 -2.47 12.37
N GLY A 38 5.43 -3.34 13.09
CA GLY A 38 4.21 -3.96 12.59
C GLY A 38 3.11 -2.93 12.33
N ILE A 39 2.95 -1.96 13.22
CA ILE A 39 1.98 -0.87 13.08
C ILE A 39 2.36 0.02 11.89
N LEU A 40 3.63 0.43 11.77
CA LEU A 40 4.10 1.25 10.65
C LEU A 40 3.84 0.57 9.30
N LEU A 41 4.19 -0.71 9.18
CA LEU A 41 4.00 -1.49 7.96
C LEU A 41 2.52 -1.71 7.62
N THR A 42 1.70 -1.98 8.64
CA THR A 42 0.27 -2.18 8.44
C THR A 42 -0.40 -0.91 7.97
N ILE A 43 -0.20 0.22 8.66
CA ILE A 43 -0.76 1.51 8.25
C ILE A 43 -0.26 1.88 6.85
N ALA A 44 1.05 1.78 6.60
CA ALA A 44 1.61 2.13 5.30
C ALA A 44 1.03 1.26 4.16
N SER A 45 0.88 -0.05 4.36
CA SER A 45 0.32 -0.93 3.32
C SER A 45 -1.19 -0.72 3.12
N VAL A 46 -1.96 -0.50 4.18
CA VAL A 46 -3.40 -0.25 4.09
C VAL A 46 -3.68 1.07 3.39
N VAL A 47 -2.97 2.14 3.75
CA VAL A 47 -3.14 3.44 3.08
C VAL A 47 -2.66 3.35 1.63
N SER A 48 -1.56 2.64 1.34
CA SER A 48 -1.12 2.39 -0.04
C SER A 48 -2.19 1.66 -0.86
N LEU A 49 -2.85 0.65 -0.27
CA LEU A 49 -3.93 -0.10 -0.92
C LEU A 49 -5.13 0.81 -1.25
N ILE A 50 -5.53 1.66 -0.29
CA ILE A 50 -6.62 2.63 -0.48
C ILE A 50 -6.27 3.60 -1.62
N LEU A 51 -5.07 4.17 -1.60
CA LEU A 51 -4.62 5.09 -2.66
C LEU A 51 -4.60 4.40 -4.02
N HIS A 52 -4.14 3.14 -4.07
CA HIS A 52 -4.11 2.39 -5.32
C HIS A 52 -5.52 2.14 -5.85
N ALA A 53 -6.47 1.76 -4.98
CA ALA A 53 -7.88 1.59 -5.34
C ALA A 53 -8.52 2.90 -5.83
N ILE A 54 -8.20 4.04 -5.21
CA ILE A 54 -8.68 5.36 -5.67
C ILE A 54 -8.17 5.63 -7.08
N THR A 55 -6.87 5.42 -7.34
CA THR A 55 -6.29 5.68 -8.66
C THR A 55 -6.73 4.68 -9.73
N ALA A 56 -7.00 3.43 -9.35
CA ALA A 56 -7.36 2.36 -10.28
C ALA A 56 -8.86 2.32 -10.61
N VAL A 57 -9.73 2.76 -9.70
CA VAL A 57 -11.19 2.63 -9.84
C VAL A 57 -11.90 3.99 -9.81
N VAL A 58 -11.65 4.79 -8.77
CA VAL A 58 -12.42 6.02 -8.52
C VAL A 58 -12.11 7.08 -9.57
N ILE A 59 -10.84 7.34 -9.85
CA ILE A 59 -10.42 8.33 -10.85
C ILE A 59 -10.93 7.98 -12.27
N PRO A 60 -10.69 6.78 -12.82
CA PRO A 60 -11.20 6.45 -14.15
C PRO A 60 -12.73 6.48 -14.23
N TYR A 61 -13.44 6.15 -13.15
CA TYR A 61 -14.89 6.30 -13.07
C TYR A 61 -15.32 7.78 -13.16
N LEU A 62 -14.69 8.67 -12.40
CA LEU A 62 -14.98 10.11 -12.45
C LEU A 62 -14.63 10.73 -13.82
N MET A 63 -13.53 10.30 -14.43
CA MET A 63 -13.14 10.72 -15.78
C MET A 63 -14.16 10.31 -16.83
N THR A 64 -14.65 9.05 -16.75
CA THR A 64 -15.62 8.52 -17.72
C THR A 64 -16.96 9.25 -17.66
N ASN A 65 -17.35 9.74 -16.48
CA ASN A 65 -18.58 10.50 -16.28
C ASN A 65 -18.45 12.00 -16.58
N GLY A 66 -17.26 12.47 -16.98
CA GLY A 66 -17.01 13.89 -17.27
C GLY A 66 -17.15 14.81 -16.06
N THR A 67 -17.12 14.27 -14.84
CA THR A 67 -17.30 15.05 -13.61
C THR A 67 -16.04 15.78 -13.14
N MET A 68 -14.88 15.47 -13.74
CA MET A 68 -13.62 16.18 -13.48
C MET A 68 -12.93 16.55 -14.78
N ASP A 69 -12.47 17.80 -14.86
CA ASP A 69 -11.61 18.29 -15.94
C ASP A 69 -10.16 17.79 -15.76
N ALA A 70 -9.43 17.67 -16.87
CA ALA A 70 -8.05 17.19 -16.92
C ALA A 70 -7.11 17.96 -15.98
N THR A 71 -7.32 19.27 -15.85
CA THR A 71 -6.57 20.15 -14.97
C THR A 71 -6.73 19.78 -13.50
N SER A 72 -7.97 19.50 -13.07
CA SER A 72 -8.29 19.08 -11.69
C SER A 72 -7.74 17.70 -11.37
N ILE A 73 -7.68 16.80 -12.36
CA ILE A 73 -7.10 15.47 -12.20
C ILE A 73 -5.58 15.56 -12.00
N GLY A 74 -4.90 16.41 -12.76
CA GLY A 74 -3.46 16.65 -12.60
C GLY A 74 -3.12 17.17 -11.19
N GLU A 75 -3.89 18.13 -10.67
CA GLU A 75 -3.71 18.62 -9.30
C GLU A 75 -3.97 17.52 -8.25
N PHE A 76 -4.99 16.69 -8.46
CA PHE A 76 -5.29 15.57 -7.58
C PHE A 76 -4.14 14.56 -7.53
N TYR A 77 -3.63 14.13 -8.70
CA TYR A 77 -2.47 13.23 -8.76
C TYR A 77 -1.22 13.83 -8.15
N SER A 78 -1.00 15.13 -8.27
CA SER A 78 0.13 15.83 -7.63
C SER A 78 0.05 15.72 -6.10
N ARG A 79 -1.13 16.01 -5.51
CA ARG A 79 -1.35 15.84 -4.06
C ARG A 79 -1.20 14.37 -3.64
N LEU A 80 -1.71 13.45 -4.44
CA LEU A 80 -1.67 12.01 -4.16
C LEU A 80 -0.23 11.48 -4.22
N SER A 81 0.60 12.01 -5.12
CA SER A 81 2.03 11.69 -5.20
C SER A 81 2.78 12.10 -3.95
N PHE A 82 2.47 13.25 -3.36
CA PHE A 82 3.06 13.67 -2.08
C PHE A 82 2.72 12.69 -0.95
N VAL A 83 1.47 12.22 -0.89
CA VAL A 83 1.04 11.22 0.10
C VAL A 83 1.76 9.88 -0.13
N TYR A 84 1.94 9.45 -1.39
CA TYR A 84 2.70 8.23 -1.71
C TYR A 84 4.15 8.29 -1.22
N ILE A 85 4.80 9.46 -1.30
CA ILE A 85 6.17 9.63 -0.79
C ILE A 85 6.23 9.40 0.72
N ILE A 86 5.29 10.00 1.48
CA ILE A 86 5.23 9.87 2.94
C ILE A 86 4.99 8.41 3.34
N ILE A 87 4.03 7.76 2.67
CA ILE A 87 3.70 6.37 2.95
C ILE A 87 4.85 5.43 2.56
N GLY A 88 5.49 5.69 1.43
CA GLY A 88 6.68 4.95 0.99
C GLY A 88 7.81 5.04 2.01
N ALA A 89 8.04 6.23 2.57
CA ALA A 89 9.01 6.42 3.65
C ALA A 89 8.62 5.64 4.91
N ALA A 90 7.35 5.69 5.34
CA ALA A 90 6.86 4.91 6.48
C ALA A 90 7.02 3.39 6.28
N HIS A 91 6.73 2.90 5.07
CA HIS A 91 6.92 1.50 4.70
C HIS A 91 8.39 1.12 4.78
N ALA A 92 9.28 1.92 4.20
CA ALA A 92 10.73 1.68 4.21
C ALA A 92 11.28 1.65 5.64
N VAL A 93 10.90 2.62 6.48
CA VAL A 93 11.32 2.65 7.89
C VAL A 93 10.82 1.44 8.66
N GLY A 94 9.53 1.07 8.51
CA GLY A 94 8.98 -0.12 9.14
C GLY A 94 9.70 -1.41 8.70
N PHE A 95 10.06 -1.51 7.42
CA PHE A 95 10.78 -2.64 6.87
C PHE A 95 12.24 -2.72 7.38
N ILE A 96 12.93 -1.58 7.47
CA ILE A 96 14.28 -1.50 8.06
C ILE A 96 14.26 -1.95 9.52
N LEU A 97 13.27 -1.50 10.31
CA LEU A 97 13.12 -1.91 11.70
C LEU A 97 12.92 -3.43 11.82
N LEU A 98 12.09 -4.01 10.95
CA LEU A 98 11.92 -5.47 10.87
C LEU A 98 13.24 -6.20 10.59
N ILE A 99 14.02 -5.74 9.62
CA ILE A 99 15.33 -6.33 9.30
C ILE A 99 16.27 -6.24 10.50
N LEU A 100 16.37 -5.08 11.13
CA LEU A 100 17.24 -4.88 12.29
C LEU A 100 16.85 -5.80 13.47
N GLN A 101 15.57 -6.05 13.68
CA GLN A 101 15.11 -7.02 14.67
C GLN A 101 15.45 -8.46 14.27
N ALA A 102 15.23 -8.83 13.00
CA ALA A 102 15.55 -10.15 12.49
C ALA A 102 17.07 -10.45 12.59
N LEU A 103 17.91 -9.44 12.37
CA LEU A 103 19.37 -9.54 12.50
C LEU A 103 19.86 -9.59 13.95
N LYS A 104 19.10 -9.07 14.92
CA LYS A 104 19.41 -9.17 16.36
C LYS A 104 19.01 -10.51 16.96
N ALA A 105 18.03 -11.20 16.37
CA ALA A 105 17.51 -12.47 16.86
C ALA A 105 18.48 -13.69 16.84
N PRO A 106 19.52 -13.82 15.99
CA PRO A 106 20.29 -15.06 15.90
C PRO A 106 21.44 -15.18 16.92
N ARG A 107 21.40 -14.49 18.08
CA ARG A 107 22.47 -14.60 19.10
C ARG A 107 22.04 -14.97 20.52
N GLN A 108 20.77 -15.33 20.77
CA GLN A 108 20.29 -15.73 22.10
C GLN A 108 19.67 -17.14 22.16
N GLN A 109 20.13 -18.07 21.32
CA GLN A 109 19.63 -19.46 21.34
C GLN A 109 20.73 -20.54 21.56
N ASN A 110 21.93 -20.15 22.00
CA ASN A 110 23.04 -21.09 22.31
C ASN A 110 23.69 -20.80 23.67
N THR A 111 22.91 -20.86 24.74
CA THR A 111 23.42 -21.09 26.10
C THR A 111 22.41 -21.99 26.81
N PHE A 112 22.59 -23.30 26.62
CA PHE A 112 22.23 -24.32 27.59
C PHE A 112 23.48 -24.67 28.40
#